data_AF-A0A502E8W0-F1
#
_entry.id   AF-A0A502E8W0-F1
#
_cell.length_a   1.000
_cell.length_b   1.000
_cell.length_c   1.000
_cell.angle_alpha   90.00
_cell.angle_beta   90.00
_cell.angle_gamma   90.00
#
_symmetry.space_group_name_H-M   'P 1'
#
loop_
_entity.id
_entity.type
_entity.pdbx_description
1 polymer ?
#
loop_
_entity_poly.entity_id
_entity_poly.type
_entity_poly.pdbx_seq_one_letter_code
_entity_poly.pdbx_strand_id
1 'polypeptide(L)' 'MGIEQLGSEPTCSTAKDITMVAPTKIRSPYETRLELIKTTITAHSKLDDDVAGELAVEVLRALASIPAQRVR' A
#
# COMPACT_ATOMS: atom_id res chain seq x y z
N MET A 1 -59.47 20.07 13.97
CA MET A 1 -58.69 19.38 15.02
C MET A 1 -58.26 18.06 14.39
N GLY A 2 -57.04 17.84 13.91
CA GLY A 2 -55.74 18.28 14.41
C GLY A 2 -55.21 17.19 15.35
N ILE A 3 -54.42 16.25 14.81
CA ILE A 3 -53.22 15.55 15.35
C ILE A 3 -52.84 14.48 14.29
N GLU A 4 -51.86 14.72 13.42
CA GLU A 4 -50.40 14.60 13.62
C GLU A 4 -49.87 13.18 13.35
N GLN A 5 -48.86 13.15 12.48
CA GLN A 5 -48.07 12.00 12.07
C GLN A 5 -47.32 11.37 13.25
N LEU A 6 -47.20 10.05 13.24
CA LEU A 6 -46.13 9.29 13.89
C LEU A 6 -45.92 8.08 12.97
N GLY A 7 -44.82 7.91 12.24
CA GLY A 7 -43.44 8.14 12.61
C GLY A 7 -42.76 6.77 12.69
N SER A 8 -41.96 6.45 11.67
CA SER A 8 -40.72 5.64 11.76
C SER A 8 -40.82 4.11 11.85
N GLU A 9 -40.74 3.45 10.69
CA GLU A 9 -39.72 2.39 10.51
C GLU A 9 -38.34 3.09 10.45
N PRO A 10 -37.26 2.56 11.06
CA PRO A 10 -36.72 1.23 10.72
C PRO A 10 -36.11 0.47 11.92
N THR A 11 -36.19 -0.87 11.91
CA THR A 11 -35.20 -1.65 12.66
C THR A 11 -34.29 -2.36 11.66
N CYS A 12 -33.11 -1.76 11.45
CA CYS A 12 -31.98 -2.43 10.82
C CYS A 12 -31.61 -3.66 11.65
N SER A 13 -32.21 -4.81 11.36
CA SER A 13 -31.61 -6.10 11.72
C SER A 13 -30.73 -6.55 10.56
N THR A 14 -29.59 -5.87 10.40
CA THR A 14 -28.49 -6.43 9.64
C THR A 14 -27.45 -6.82 10.67
N ALA A 15 -27.44 -8.10 11.03
CA ALA A 15 -26.23 -8.75 11.50
C ALA A 15 -25.18 -8.54 10.41
N LYS A 16 -24.45 -7.44 10.51
CA LYS A 16 -23.30 -7.16 9.67
C LYS A 16 -22.24 -8.13 10.19
N ASP A 17 -22.14 -9.28 9.53
CA ASP A 17 -20.96 -10.13 9.63
C ASP A 17 -19.77 -9.20 9.41
N ILE A 18 -19.09 -8.84 10.50
CA ILE A 18 -17.81 -8.14 10.41
C ILE A 18 -16.86 -9.26 10.04
N THR A 19 -16.81 -9.59 8.75
CA THR A 19 -15.73 -10.40 8.19
C THR A 19 -14.45 -9.71 8.65
N MET A 20 -13.74 -10.33 9.60
CA MET A 20 -12.46 -9.84 10.10
C MET A 20 -11.50 -9.83 8.93
N VAL A 21 -11.42 -8.68 8.25
CA VAL A 21 -10.47 -8.48 7.16
C VAL A 21 -9.09 -8.63 7.78
N ALA A 22 -8.33 -9.62 7.32
CA ALA A 22 -6.97 -9.84 7.78
C ALA A 22 -6.19 -8.50 7.68
N PRO A 23 -5.35 -8.16 8.67
CA PRO A 23 -4.61 -6.91 8.63
C PRO A 23 -3.84 -6.82 7.32
N THR A 24 -4.22 -5.88 6.46
CA THR A 24 -3.45 -5.59 5.24
C THR A 24 -2.07 -5.20 5.72
N LYS A 25 -1.04 -6.01 5.39
CA LYS A 25 0.34 -5.66 5.73
C LYS A 25 0.59 -4.27 5.16
N ILE A 26 0.73 -3.29 6.04
CA ILE A 26 1.01 -1.92 5.65
C ILE A 26 2.42 -1.96 5.06
N ARG A 27 2.51 -2.00 3.73
CA ARG A 27 3.79 -1.94 3.04
C ARG A 27 4.41 -0.58 3.32
N SER A 28 5.63 -0.58 3.84
CA SER A 28 6.33 0.67 4.05
C SER A 28 6.66 1.33 2.70
N PRO A 29 6.76 2.67 2.63
CA PRO A 29 7.23 3.33 1.41
C PRO A 29 8.60 2.83 0.92
N TYR A 30 9.44 2.33 1.84
CA TYR A 30 10.70 1.68 1.51
C TYR A 30 10.47 0.38 0.73
N GLU A 31 9.61 -0.50 1.23
CA GLU A 31 9.29 -1.80 0.59
C GLU A 31 8.70 -1.61 -0.80
N THR A 32 7.79 -0.65 -0.97
CA THR A 32 7.20 -0.34 -2.29
C THR A 32 8.26 0.09 -3.30
N ARG A 33 9.21 0.93 -2.91
CA ARG A 33 10.32 1.34 -3.79
C ARG A 33 11.24 0.17 -4.13
N LEU A 34 11.54 -0.66 -3.14
CA LEU A 34 12.40 -1.82 -3.32
C LEU A 34 11.78 -2.84 -4.29
N GLU A 35 10.49 -3.13 -4.16
CA GLU A 35 9.76 -4.02 -5.06
C GLU A 35 9.74 -3.47 -6.50
N LEU A 36 9.53 -2.16 -6.67
CA LEU A 36 9.55 -1.51 -7.99
C LEU A 36 10.92 -1.61 -8.67
N ILE A 37 11.99 -1.30 -7.94
CA ILE A 37 13.36 -1.39 -8.46
C ILE A 37 13.68 -2.85 -8.81
N LYS A 38 13.39 -3.79 -7.91
CA LYS A 38 13.60 -5.22 -8.12
C LYS A 38 12.86 -5.72 -9.36
N THR A 39 11.58 -5.38 -9.51
CA THR A 39 10.76 -5.74 -10.68
C THR A 39 11.35 -5.19 -11.97
N THR A 40 11.87 -3.95 -11.94
CA THR A 40 12.52 -3.34 -13.10
C THR A 40 13.82 -4.06 -13.46
N ILE A 41 14.64 -4.40 -12.46
CA ILE A 41 15.89 -5.15 -12.66
C ILE A 41 15.60 -6.51 -13.28
N THR A 42 14.65 -7.28 -12.74
CA THR A 42 14.31 -8.62 -13.26
C THR A 42 13.68 -8.55 -14.65
N ALA A 43 12.91 -7.51 -14.96
CA ALA A 43 12.32 -7.33 -16.30
C ALA A 43 13.37 -7.04 -17.39
N HIS A 44 14.52 -6.47 -17.02
CA HIS A 44 15.54 -6.00 -17.96
C HIS A 44 16.89 -6.72 -17.84
N SER A 45 16.98 -7.78 -17.03
CA SER A 45 18.21 -8.54 -16.84
C SER A 45 17.91 -10.03 -16.61
N LYS A 46 18.96 -10.86 -16.66
CA LYS A 46 18.87 -12.30 -16.34
C LYS A 46 19.25 -12.59 -14.89
N LEU A 47 18.94 -11.66 -13.98
CA LEU A 47 19.21 -11.83 -12.56
C LEU A 47 18.08 -12.61 -11.90
N ASP A 48 18.45 -13.55 -11.05
CA ASP A 48 17.51 -14.27 -10.20
C ASP A 48 16.86 -13.32 -9.18
N ASP A 49 15.68 -13.69 -8.69
CA ASP A 49 14.84 -12.86 -7.84
C ASP A 49 15.54 -12.40 -6.54
N ASP A 50 16.33 -13.29 -5.94
CA ASP A 50 17.11 -12.99 -4.72
C ASP A 50 18.23 -11.99 -5.01
N VAL A 51 18.99 -12.23 -6.08
CA VAL A 51 20.11 -11.35 -6.50
C VAL A 51 19.60 -9.98 -6.92
N ALA A 52 18.45 -9.93 -7.61
CA ALA A 52 17.79 -8.67 -7.96
C ALA A 52 17.29 -7.91 -6.72
N GLY A 53 16.87 -8.63 -5.67
CA GLY A 53 16.52 -8.04 -4.39
C GLY A 53 17.70 -7.37 -3.70
N GLU A 54 18.84 -8.05 -3.62
CA GLU A 54 20.07 -7.49 -3.05
C GLU A 54 20.55 -6.26 -3.84
N LEU A 55 20.55 -6.36 -5.18
CA LEU A 55 20.93 -5.23 -6.03
C LEU A 55 19.95 -4.05 -5.87
N ALA A 56 18.66 -4.30 -5.70
CA ALA A 56 17.68 -3.24 -5.47
C ALA A 56 17.96 -2.46 -4.17
N VAL A 57 18.41 -3.14 -3.11
CA VAL A 57 18.85 -2.47 -1.87
C VAL A 57 20.05 -1.56 -2.14
N GLU A 58 21.07 -2.05 -2.86
CA GLU A 58 22.26 -1.27 -3.20
C GLU A 58 21.94 -0.05 -4.06
N VAL A 59 21.08 -0.22 -5.07
CA VAL A 59 20.60 0.89 -5.91
C VAL A 59 19.89 1.94 -5.05
N LEU A 60 19.01 1.53 -4.14
CA LEU A 60 18.29 2.47 -3.28
C LEU A 60 19.23 3.20 -2.32
N ARG A 61 20.25 2.51 -1.78
CA ARG A 61 21.33 3.14 -0.99
C ARG A 61 22.11 4.16 -1.81
N ALA A 62 22.49 3.80 -3.04
CA ALA A 62 23.20 4.70 -3.95
C ALA A 62 22.37 5.95 -4.25
N LEU A 63 21.08 5.79 -4.57
CA LEU A 63 20.16 6.92 -4.81
C LEU A 63 20.01 7.81 -3.57
N ALA A 64 19.90 7.22 -2.37
CA ALA A 64 19.81 7.98 -1.13
C ALA A 64 21.11 8.75 -0.80
N SER A 65 22.25 8.31 -1.34
CA SER A 65 23.53 9.00 -1.17
C SER A 65 23.71 10.22 -2.08
N ILE A 66 22.88 10.36 -3.12
CA ILE A 66 22.95 11.49 -4.04
C ILE A 66 22.48 12.74 -3.27
N PRO A 67 23.35 13.75 -3.08
CA PRO A 67 22.94 14.98 -2.43
C PRO A 67 21.79 15.59 -3.23
N ALA A 68 20.70 15.95 -2.56
CA ALA A 68 19.64 16.70 -3.20
C ALA A 68 20.25 17.99 -3.76
N GLN A 69 20.34 18.10 -5.09
CA GLN A 69 20.64 19.38 -5.68
C GLN A 69 19.51 20.32 -5.26
N ARG A 70 19.86 21.39 -4.56
CA ARG A 70 18.92 22.47 -4.32
C ARG A 70 18.57 23.04 -5.68
N VAL A 71 17.40 22.66 -6.20
CA VAL A 71 16.78 23.37 -7.31
C VAL A 71 16.53 24.78 -6.77
N ARG A 72 17.31 25.75 -7.26
CA ARG A 72 17.17 27.17 -6.93
C ARG A 72 15.94 27.75 -7.59
#